data_AF-A0A2G5I579-F1
#
_entry.id   AF-A0A2G5I579-F1
#
_cell.length_a   1.000
_cell.length_b   1.000
_cell.length_c   1.000
_cell.angle_alpha   90.00
_cell.angle_beta   90.00
_cell.angle_gamma   90.00
#
_symmetry.space_group_name_H-M   'P 1'
#
loop_
_entity.id
_entity.type
_entity.pdbx_description
1 polymer ?
#
loop_
_entity_poly.entity_id
_entity_poly.type
_entity_poly.pdbx_seq_one_letter_code
_entity_poly.pdbx_strand_id
1 'polypeptide(L)'
;MLYSVATAFVIFASLSAASPALRQDLPSVNEAGNHIAARNDDSRLSTDAASDTLNTNAACDDFGKIQAAGYTLENNIWGRRKGVTLVGSQCVNVNSIKGNQVAWTADFAWDRGDGGVKSFPNLQLNRNPIQLGKITNMRTTFNWDLYCNPKSDIGASIVYDLFAGPQPDVNKKTNEIMVWTGAQGGNGPLSYSYNPYVAIRQNIEVPGVRGRWDLYKGPNSGTVVHSFVATNGRGTGKQNWVERKQWTGNLVNFIKYLIQQKEIRADYWLVQSQAGTELTYGGKNPAQSRSCKFAVSQFDLEVS
;
A
#
# COMPACT_ATOMS: atom_id res chain seq x y z
N MET A 1 17.28 27.95 49.09
CA MET A 1 17.50 26.75 49.91
C MET A 1 17.16 25.55 49.03
N LEU A 2 18.09 25.00 48.24
CA LEU A 2 19.13 24.03 48.62
C LEU A 2 18.55 22.91 49.50
N TYR A 3 18.35 21.72 48.93
CA TYR A 3 18.86 20.47 49.47
C TYR A 3 19.05 19.44 48.35
N SER A 4 20.14 18.70 48.50
CA SER A 4 20.71 17.67 47.62
C SER A 4 20.62 16.31 48.33
N VAL A 5 20.83 15.25 47.54
CA VAL A 5 21.55 13.98 47.85
C VAL A 5 20.73 12.67 47.70
N ALA A 6 21.18 11.90 46.68
CA ALA A 6 21.38 10.45 46.51
C ALA A 6 20.63 9.43 47.41
N THR A 7 20.26 8.24 46.96
CA THR A 7 21.19 7.14 46.58
C THR A 7 20.38 5.92 46.07
N ALA A 8 20.84 5.20 45.05
CA ALA A 8 20.71 3.73 44.96
C ALA A 8 21.58 3.17 43.81
N PHE A 9 22.59 2.40 44.20
CA PHE A 9 23.42 1.53 43.36
C PHE A 9 23.15 0.10 43.85
N VAL A 10 22.75 -0.85 42.98
CA VAL A 10 23.07 -2.27 43.16
C VAL A 10 23.15 -2.95 41.78
N ILE A 11 24.33 -3.51 41.52
CA ILE A 11 24.68 -4.47 40.47
C ILE A 11 24.38 -5.87 40.99
N PHE A 12 23.86 -6.78 40.17
CA PHE A 12 24.16 -8.21 40.34
C PHE A 12 24.29 -8.92 38.99
N ALA A 13 25.40 -9.66 38.86
CA ALA A 13 25.73 -10.56 37.78
C ALA A 13 25.82 -12.01 38.33
N SER A 14 25.87 -12.93 37.36
CA SER A 14 26.38 -14.32 37.38
C SER A 14 25.55 -15.47 37.99
N LEU A 15 25.05 -16.31 37.08
CA LEU A 15 25.42 -17.72 36.79
C LEU A 15 25.72 -18.68 37.96
N SER A 16 24.99 -19.81 37.98
CA SER A 16 25.47 -21.14 38.42
C SER A 16 24.42 -22.25 38.21
N ALA A 17 24.80 -23.32 37.50
CA ALA A 17 24.40 -24.73 37.69
C ALA A 17 25.00 -25.56 36.51
N ALA A 18 26.07 -26.33 36.69
CA ALA A 18 26.21 -27.67 37.30
C ALA A 18 26.24 -28.81 36.23
N SER A 19 27.37 -29.54 36.20
CA SER A 19 27.76 -30.74 35.43
C SER A 19 27.06 -32.05 35.94
N PRO A 20 27.40 -33.32 35.56
CA PRO A 20 28.37 -33.85 34.57
C PRO A 20 27.93 -35.10 33.73
N ALA A 21 28.76 -35.39 32.71
CA ALA A 21 29.24 -36.69 32.15
C ALA A 21 28.31 -37.89 31.84
N LEU A 22 28.42 -38.41 30.60
CA LEU A 22 28.91 -39.77 30.31
C LEU A 22 29.18 -39.99 28.80
N ARG A 23 30.15 -40.87 28.55
CA ARG A 23 30.91 -41.16 27.31
C ARG A 23 30.55 -42.55 26.80
N GLN A 24 30.60 -42.76 25.47
CA GLN A 24 31.10 -43.98 24.76
C GLN A 24 30.78 -43.80 23.26
N ASP A 25 31.80 -43.55 22.43
CA ASP A 25 32.57 -44.52 21.62
C ASP A 25 31.82 -44.98 20.37
N LEU A 26 32.42 -44.77 19.19
CA LEU A 26 32.42 -45.68 18.02
C LEU A 26 33.45 -45.17 16.95
N PRO A 27 34.02 -46.06 16.11
CA PRO A 27 35.37 -45.95 15.57
C PRO A 27 35.48 -45.38 14.14
N SER A 28 36.72 -45.10 13.75
CA SER A 28 37.20 -44.67 12.43
C SER A 28 37.28 -45.80 11.40
N VAL A 29 36.98 -45.51 10.12
CA VAL A 29 37.52 -46.24 8.95
C VAL A 29 37.81 -45.26 7.81
N ASN A 30 38.96 -45.47 7.17
CA ASN A 30 39.59 -44.69 6.10
C ASN A 30 38.97 -44.92 4.71
N GLU A 31 39.23 -43.91 3.86
CA GLU A 31 39.39 -43.87 2.38
C GLU A 31 39.01 -45.07 1.51
N ALA A 32 38.25 -44.80 0.44
CA ALA A 32 38.61 -45.19 -0.94
C ALA A 32 37.68 -44.53 -1.99
N GLY A 33 38.29 -43.83 -2.97
CA GLY A 33 38.11 -44.14 -4.38
C GLY A 33 36.89 -43.61 -5.17
N ASN A 34 37.20 -42.70 -6.09
CA ASN A 34 36.80 -42.71 -7.52
C ASN A 34 35.32 -42.65 -7.96
N HIS A 35 35.00 -41.52 -8.59
CA HIS A 35 34.63 -41.39 -10.01
C HIS A 35 33.41 -42.13 -10.60
N ILE A 36 32.50 -41.30 -11.15
CA ILE A 36 31.77 -41.42 -12.44
C ILE A 36 30.25 -41.71 -12.41
N ALA A 37 29.55 -40.77 -13.05
CA ALA A 37 28.33 -40.83 -13.87
C ALA A 37 26.92 -40.99 -13.25
N ALA A 38 26.18 -39.90 -13.44
CA ALA A 38 24.74 -39.75 -13.68
C ALA A 38 23.94 -40.97 -14.20
N ARG A 39 22.75 -41.20 -13.62
CA ARG A 39 21.42 -40.90 -14.23
C ARG A 39 20.25 -41.35 -13.32
N ASN A 40 19.21 -40.50 -13.29
CA ASN A 40 17.77 -40.61 -12.93
C ASN A 40 17.29 -41.89 -12.22
N ASP A 41 16.46 -41.86 -11.17
CA ASP A 41 15.14 -41.23 -11.14
C ASP A 41 14.56 -41.21 -9.70
N ASP A 42 13.61 -40.30 -9.51
CA ASP A 42 12.44 -40.39 -8.62
C ASP A 42 12.45 -39.91 -7.14
N SER A 43 11.46 -39.05 -6.91
CA SER A 43 10.73 -38.80 -5.66
C SER A 43 11.44 -38.14 -4.46
N ARG A 44 11.38 -36.80 -4.41
CA ARG A 44 10.96 -36.05 -3.21
C ARG A 44 10.61 -34.62 -3.59
N LEU A 45 9.31 -34.36 -3.68
CA LEU A 45 8.74 -33.01 -3.63
C LEU A 45 9.16 -32.37 -2.30
N SER A 46 10.23 -31.58 -2.31
CA SER A 46 10.52 -30.62 -1.23
C SER A 46 9.69 -29.37 -1.49
N THR A 47 8.73 -29.13 -0.62
CA THR A 47 8.04 -27.84 -0.49
C THR A 47 8.98 -26.83 0.17
N ASP A 48 9.92 -26.30 -0.60
CA ASP A 48 10.59 -25.05 -0.24
C ASP A 48 9.89 -23.94 -1.02
N ALA A 49 9.09 -23.14 -0.31
CA ALA A 49 8.55 -21.90 -0.83
C ALA A 49 9.71 -20.93 -1.05
N ALA A 50 10.36 -21.02 -2.22
CA ALA A 50 11.28 -20.02 -2.70
C ALA A 50 10.53 -18.68 -2.75
N SER A 51 10.87 -17.76 -1.85
CA SER A 51 10.62 -16.34 -2.04
C SER A 51 11.53 -15.91 -3.20
N ASP A 52 11.03 -16.00 -4.42
CA ASP A 52 11.77 -15.53 -5.58
C ASP A 52 11.76 -14.00 -5.54
N THR A 53 12.85 -13.42 -5.04
CA THR A 53 13.11 -11.99 -5.15
C THR A 53 13.27 -11.67 -6.64
N LEU A 54 12.19 -11.19 -7.25
CA LEU A 54 12.20 -10.69 -8.61
C LEU A 54 13.00 -9.39 -8.62
N ASN A 55 14.21 -9.43 -9.17
CA ASN A 55 14.96 -8.21 -9.46
C ASN A 55 14.56 -7.68 -10.84
N THR A 56 13.37 -7.06 -10.92
CA THR A 56 13.01 -6.28 -12.09
C THR A 56 13.82 -4.98 -12.10
N ASN A 57 14.21 -4.49 -13.27
CA ASN A 57 14.78 -3.14 -13.34
C ASN A 57 13.72 -2.13 -12.88
N ALA A 58 14.07 -1.25 -11.95
CA ALA A 58 13.17 -0.20 -11.49
C ALA A 58 12.70 0.67 -12.67
N ALA A 59 11.41 1.00 -12.68
CA ALA A 59 10.82 1.89 -13.68
C ALA A 59 10.82 3.32 -13.14
N CYS A 60 11.68 4.17 -13.71
CA CYS A 60 11.84 5.57 -13.31
C CYS A 60 11.21 6.57 -14.29
N ASP A 61 10.82 6.11 -15.50
CA ASP A 61 10.09 6.95 -16.45
C ASP A 61 8.73 7.35 -15.88
N ASP A 62 8.25 8.55 -16.20
CA ASP A 62 7.02 9.11 -15.62
C ASP A 62 5.82 8.15 -15.72
N PHE A 63 5.71 7.40 -16.83
CA PHE A 63 4.65 6.42 -17.06
C PHE A 63 5.19 5.00 -17.26
N GLY A 64 6.36 4.70 -16.68
CA GLY A 64 6.93 3.36 -16.68
C GLY A 64 6.01 2.34 -16.02
N LYS A 65 5.99 1.11 -16.56
CA LYS A 65 5.12 0.02 -16.13
C LYS A 65 5.88 -1.29 -15.93
N ILE A 66 5.51 -2.06 -14.92
CA ILE A 66 6.06 -3.41 -14.64
C ILE A 66 4.87 -4.36 -14.44
N GLN A 67 4.86 -5.50 -15.14
CA GLN A 67 3.83 -6.53 -14.95
C GLN A 67 4.14 -7.39 -13.72
N ALA A 68 3.12 -7.67 -12.89
CA ALA A 68 3.29 -8.48 -11.68
C ALA A 68 2.00 -9.24 -11.34
N ALA A 69 1.99 -10.58 -11.42
CA ALA A 69 0.93 -11.44 -10.86
C ALA A 69 -0.52 -11.06 -11.20
N GLY A 70 -0.83 -10.72 -12.46
CA GLY A 70 -2.17 -10.25 -12.85
C GLY A 70 -2.44 -8.78 -12.54
N TYR A 71 -1.42 -8.03 -12.15
CA TYR A 71 -1.42 -6.59 -11.98
C TYR A 71 -0.41 -5.92 -12.92
N THR A 72 -0.57 -4.61 -13.07
CA THR A 72 0.46 -3.73 -13.62
C THR A 72 0.83 -2.69 -12.56
N LEU A 73 2.09 -2.67 -12.16
CA LEU A 73 2.67 -1.61 -11.35
C LEU A 73 2.99 -0.42 -12.25
N GLU A 74 2.44 0.74 -11.96
CA GLU A 74 2.63 1.97 -12.73
C GLU A 74 3.36 3.02 -11.89
N ASN A 75 4.35 3.71 -12.48
CA ASN A 75 5.02 4.84 -11.81
C ASN A 75 4.10 6.07 -11.74
N ASN A 76 3.35 6.31 -12.82
CA ASN A 76 2.22 7.24 -12.91
C ASN A 76 2.48 8.65 -12.31
N ILE A 77 3.45 9.36 -12.87
CA ILE A 77 3.79 10.75 -12.55
C ILE A 77 2.95 11.72 -13.40
N TRP A 78 1.62 11.63 -13.27
CA TRP A 78 0.68 12.43 -14.05
C TRP A 78 0.76 13.94 -13.76
N GLY A 79 1.29 14.34 -12.61
CA GLY A 79 1.50 15.73 -12.23
C GLY A 79 2.50 16.46 -13.14
N ARG A 80 3.33 15.73 -13.89
CA ARG A 80 4.20 16.28 -14.93
C ARG A 80 3.41 16.60 -16.22
N ARG A 81 2.41 17.46 -16.11
CA ARG A 81 1.58 17.95 -17.21
C ARG A 81 2.14 19.23 -17.83
N LYS A 82 1.78 19.51 -19.09
CA LYS A 82 2.22 20.71 -19.81
C LYS A 82 1.95 21.98 -18.98
N GLY A 83 2.98 22.80 -18.80
CA GLY A 83 2.89 24.07 -18.06
C GLY A 83 3.07 23.96 -16.54
N VAL A 84 3.30 22.77 -15.99
CA VAL A 84 3.64 22.57 -14.58
C VAL A 84 5.11 22.19 -14.44
N THR A 85 5.86 22.96 -13.65
CA THR A 85 7.24 22.60 -13.28
C THR A 85 7.20 21.69 -12.08
N LEU A 86 7.59 20.43 -12.28
CA LEU A 86 7.68 19.44 -11.23
C LEU A 86 9.16 19.18 -10.87
N VAL A 87 9.53 19.43 -9.62
CA VAL A 87 10.90 19.23 -9.11
C VAL A 87 10.94 17.98 -8.23
N GLY A 88 11.70 16.99 -8.68
CA GLY A 88 11.82 15.72 -7.98
C GLY A 88 12.03 14.52 -8.90
N SER A 89 11.99 13.34 -8.31
CA SER A 89 12.19 12.06 -8.99
C SER A 89 11.40 10.97 -8.29
N GLN A 90 11.00 9.94 -9.03
CA GLN A 90 10.37 8.76 -8.48
C GLN A 90 10.65 7.53 -9.36
N CYS A 91 10.90 6.40 -8.71
CA CYS A 91 11.03 5.10 -9.36
C CYS A 91 10.17 4.08 -8.62
N VAL A 92 9.56 3.17 -9.37
CA VAL A 92 8.84 2.01 -8.82
C VAL A 92 9.57 0.72 -9.10
N ASN A 93 9.46 -0.26 -8.20
CA ASN A 93 10.02 -1.59 -8.38
C ASN A 93 9.11 -2.67 -7.81
N VAL A 94 9.04 -3.83 -8.46
CA VAL A 94 8.46 -5.06 -7.90
C VAL A 94 9.56 -5.77 -7.12
N ASN A 95 9.30 -6.10 -5.86
CA ASN A 95 10.29 -6.72 -4.96
C ASN A 95 10.13 -8.23 -4.90
N SER A 96 8.88 -8.72 -4.87
CA SER A 96 8.60 -10.15 -4.91
C SER A 96 7.16 -10.44 -5.34
N ILE A 97 6.94 -11.66 -5.83
CA ILE A 97 5.64 -12.21 -6.16
C ILE A 97 5.51 -13.57 -5.48
N LYS A 98 4.41 -13.79 -4.75
CA LYS A 98 4.08 -15.08 -4.13
C LYS A 98 2.62 -15.44 -4.41
N GLY A 99 2.39 -16.32 -5.39
CA GLY A 99 1.03 -16.58 -5.88
C GLY A 99 0.42 -15.32 -6.50
N ASN A 100 -0.68 -14.82 -5.94
CA ASN A 100 -1.32 -13.57 -6.34
C ASN A 100 -0.91 -12.35 -5.47
N GLN A 101 0.03 -12.53 -4.54
CA GLN A 101 0.52 -11.46 -3.67
C GLN A 101 1.73 -10.77 -4.30
N VAL A 102 1.72 -9.44 -4.30
CA VAL A 102 2.79 -8.60 -4.83
C VAL A 102 3.35 -7.71 -3.72
N ALA A 103 4.68 -7.72 -3.57
CA ALA A 103 5.40 -6.72 -2.78
C ALA A 103 6.13 -5.77 -3.74
N TRP A 104 6.06 -4.46 -3.48
CA TRP A 104 6.63 -3.44 -4.37
C TRP A 104 6.97 -2.17 -3.60
N THR A 105 7.76 -1.30 -4.22
CA THR A 105 8.18 -0.02 -3.62
C THR A 105 8.09 1.14 -4.62
N ALA A 106 7.84 2.34 -4.11
CA ALA A 106 8.14 3.60 -4.76
C ALA A 106 9.18 4.36 -3.94
N ASP A 107 10.36 4.57 -4.52
CA ASP A 107 11.36 5.50 -4.01
C ASP A 107 11.10 6.87 -4.63
N PHE A 108 10.97 7.93 -3.83
CA PHE A 108 10.60 9.24 -4.32
C PHE A 108 11.27 10.40 -3.56
N ALA A 109 11.37 11.52 -4.26
CA ALA A 109 11.68 12.83 -3.73
C ALA A 109 10.87 13.86 -4.51
N TRP A 110 9.95 14.57 -3.86
CA TRP A 110 9.09 15.58 -4.47
C TRP A 110 9.13 16.87 -3.66
N ASP A 111 9.44 17.97 -4.34
CA ASP A 111 9.23 19.30 -3.78
C ASP A 111 7.72 19.56 -3.62
N ARG A 112 7.37 20.29 -2.55
CA ARG A 112 5.99 20.67 -2.28
C ARG A 112 5.41 21.49 -3.42
N GLY A 113 6.18 22.42 -3.97
CA GLY A 113 5.72 23.31 -5.04
C GLY A 113 4.37 23.96 -4.69
N ASP A 114 3.42 23.86 -5.63
CA ASP A 114 2.04 24.35 -5.50
C ASP A 114 1.16 23.59 -4.49
N GLY A 115 1.67 22.50 -3.90
CA GLY A 115 0.90 21.62 -3.02
C GLY A 115 -0.03 20.66 -3.74
N GLY A 116 -0.04 20.57 -5.07
CA GLY A 116 -0.81 19.57 -5.82
C GLY A 116 -0.23 18.16 -5.70
N VAL A 117 -1.03 17.13 -6.04
CA VAL A 117 -0.54 15.75 -6.19
C VAL A 117 0.40 15.67 -7.40
N LYS A 118 1.51 14.95 -7.25
CA LYS A 118 2.57 14.81 -8.27
C LYS A 118 2.45 13.51 -9.04
N SER A 119 2.08 12.43 -8.34
CA SER A 119 2.04 11.08 -8.88
C SER A 119 1.07 10.20 -8.09
N PHE A 120 0.69 9.08 -8.70
CA PHE A 120 -0.05 8.01 -8.06
C PHE A 120 0.60 6.65 -8.41
N PRO A 121 1.80 6.33 -7.90
CA PRO A 121 2.35 5.00 -8.09
C PRO A 121 1.41 3.96 -7.50
N ASN A 122 1.02 2.98 -8.30
CA ASN A 122 -0.07 2.07 -7.95
C ASN A 122 0.08 0.70 -8.63
N LEU A 123 -0.48 -0.33 -7.99
CA LEU A 123 -0.84 -1.58 -8.67
C LEU A 123 -2.24 -1.45 -9.24
N GLN A 124 -2.38 -1.70 -10.54
CA GLN A 124 -3.64 -1.83 -11.26
C GLN A 124 -3.95 -3.31 -11.45
N LEU A 125 -5.14 -3.77 -11.05
CA LEU A 125 -5.59 -5.12 -11.35
C LEU A 125 -5.97 -5.25 -12.83
N ASN A 126 -5.41 -6.26 -13.50
CA ASN A 126 -5.67 -6.53 -14.91
C ASN A 126 -6.87 -7.46 -15.04
N ARG A 127 -8.04 -6.89 -15.33
CA ARG A 127 -9.30 -7.65 -15.48
C ARG A 127 -10.28 -6.96 -16.42
N ASN A 128 -11.19 -7.74 -16.97
CA ASN A 128 -12.33 -7.22 -17.71
C ASN A 128 -13.31 -6.50 -16.77
N PRO A 129 -14.00 -5.44 -17.23
CA PRO A 129 -15.03 -4.76 -16.44
C PRO A 129 -16.13 -5.70 -15.92
N ILE A 130 -16.71 -5.37 -14.77
CA ILE A 130 -17.85 -6.11 -14.17
C ILE A 130 -18.88 -5.14 -13.62
N GLN A 131 -20.16 -5.48 -13.71
CA GLN A 131 -21.21 -4.65 -13.12
C GLN A 131 -21.13 -4.67 -11.59
N LEU A 132 -21.25 -3.51 -10.96
CA LEU A 132 -21.14 -3.33 -9.51
C LEU A 132 -22.10 -4.24 -8.74
N GLY A 133 -23.35 -4.35 -9.20
CA GLY A 133 -24.37 -5.19 -8.59
C GLY A 133 -24.14 -6.70 -8.73
N LYS A 134 -23.23 -7.12 -9.62
CA LYS A 134 -22.84 -8.53 -9.79
C LYS A 134 -21.62 -8.91 -8.96
N ILE A 135 -20.91 -7.95 -8.39
CA ILE A 135 -19.73 -8.23 -7.55
C ILE A 135 -20.21 -8.80 -6.22
N THR A 136 -19.80 -10.02 -5.94
CA THR A 136 -20.08 -10.70 -4.67
C THR A 136 -18.91 -10.54 -3.69
N ASN A 137 -17.69 -10.44 -4.21
CA ASN A 137 -16.47 -10.37 -3.43
C ASN A 137 -15.42 -9.45 -4.05
N MET A 138 -14.75 -8.67 -3.21
CA MET A 138 -13.54 -7.90 -3.51
C MET A 138 -12.56 -7.97 -2.33
N ARG A 139 -12.16 -9.19 -1.96
CA ARG A 139 -11.24 -9.41 -0.82
C ARG A 139 -9.85 -8.91 -1.17
N THR A 140 -9.20 -8.30 -0.19
CA THR A 140 -7.88 -7.72 -0.38
C THR A 140 -7.11 -7.66 0.92
N THR A 141 -5.78 -7.79 0.81
CA THR A 141 -4.82 -7.37 1.82
C THR A 141 -3.95 -6.26 1.25
N PHE A 142 -3.71 -5.22 2.03
CA PHE A 142 -2.81 -4.12 1.68
C PHE A 142 -2.00 -3.72 2.90
N ASN A 143 -0.77 -4.23 2.95
CA ASN A 143 0.20 -3.97 4.00
C ASN A 143 1.26 -3.01 3.46
N TRP A 144 1.39 -1.86 4.09
CA TRP A 144 2.24 -0.78 3.60
C TRP A 144 2.96 -0.04 4.73
N ASP A 145 4.09 0.55 4.37
CA ASP A 145 4.83 1.53 5.16
C ASP A 145 5.21 2.72 4.30
N LEU A 146 5.31 3.89 4.95
CA LEU A 146 5.73 5.14 4.34
C LEU A 146 6.73 5.82 5.27
N TYR A 147 7.93 6.11 4.77
CA TYR A 147 8.99 6.71 5.56
C TYR A 147 9.93 7.58 4.72
N CYS A 148 10.59 8.54 5.36
CA CYS A 148 11.65 9.37 4.77
C CYS A 148 12.84 9.51 5.71
N ASN A 149 14.04 9.56 5.15
CA ASN A 149 15.28 9.73 5.90
C ASN A 149 16.05 10.98 5.41
N PRO A 150 16.52 11.88 6.29
CA PRO A 150 16.11 12.05 7.69
C PRO A 150 14.64 12.45 7.76
N LYS A 151 14.02 12.35 8.95
CA LYS A 151 12.61 12.69 9.19
C LYS A 151 12.29 14.03 8.52
N SER A 152 11.54 13.97 7.44
CA SER A 152 11.09 15.11 6.66
C SER A 152 9.59 15.01 6.51
N ASP A 153 8.93 16.15 6.33
CA ASP A 153 7.48 16.16 6.15
C ASP A 153 7.13 15.38 4.88
N ILE A 154 6.12 14.54 4.98
CA ILE A 154 5.56 13.76 3.87
C ILE A 154 4.14 14.22 3.64
N GLY A 155 3.79 14.41 2.37
CA GLY A 155 2.44 14.64 1.91
C GLY A 155 1.99 13.47 1.06
N ALA A 156 1.16 12.58 1.60
CA ALA A 156 0.64 11.43 0.89
C ALA A 156 -0.74 10.98 1.38
N SER A 157 -1.56 10.45 0.48
CA SER A 157 -2.71 9.59 0.80
C SER A 157 -2.36 8.15 0.40
N ILE A 158 -2.80 7.14 1.16
CA ILE A 158 -2.61 5.72 0.81
C ILE A 158 -3.98 5.13 0.57
N VAL A 159 -4.24 4.73 -0.67
CA VAL A 159 -5.60 4.60 -1.18
C VAL A 159 -5.77 3.34 -2.03
N TYR A 160 -6.94 2.72 -1.91
CA TYR A 160 -7.56 2.06 -3.04
C TYR A 160 -8.25 3.10 -3.89
N ASP A 161 -8.18 2.96 -5.21
CA ASP A 161 -8.84 3.85 -6.17
C ASP A 161 -9.58 3.02 -7.22
N LEU A 162 -10.91 3.12 -7.22
CA LEU A 162 -11.80 2.32 -8.06
C LEU A 162 -12.60 3.23 -8.98
N PHE A 163 -12.58 2.96 -10.27
CA PHE A 163 -13.37 3.73 -11.23
C PHE A 163 -14.57 2.94 -11.73
N ALA A 164 -15.72 3.61 -11.78
CA ALA A 164 -16.95 3.05 -12.30
C ALA A 164 -17.69 4.01 -13.26
N GLY A 165 -18.45 3.45 -14.18
CA GLY A 165 -19.23 4.22 -15.17
C GLY A 165 -20.39 3.44 -15.77
N PRO A 166 -21.25 4.09 -16.56
CA PRO A 166 -22.41 3.45 -17.18
C PRO A 166 -22.06 2.43 -18.27
N GLN A 167 -20.81 2.42 -18.75
CA GLN A 167 -20.35 1.53 -19.82
C GLN A 167 -19.10 0.76 -19.37
N PRO A 168 -18.87 -0.46 -19.90
CA PRO A 168 -17.66 -1.24 -19.64
C PRO A 168 -16.43 -0.68 -20.38
N ASP A 169 -16.18 0.62 -20.22
CA ASP A 169 -15.09 1.36 -20.88
C ASP A 169 -14.46 2.33 -19.87
N VAL A 170 -13.14 2.23 -19.72
CA VAL A 170 -12.33 3.08 -18.84
C VAL A 170 -12.41 4.58 -19.18
N ASN A 171 -12.72 4.91 -20.43
CA ASN A 171 -12.89 6.29 -20.90
C ASN A 171 -14.29 6.85 -20.61
N LYS A 172 -15.19 6.01 -20.07
CA LYS A 172 -16.57 6.35 -19.71
C LYS A 172 -16.81 6.32 -18.20
N LYS A 173 -15.74 6.38 -17.41
CA LYS A 173 -15.84 6.54 -15.95
C LYS A 173 -16.58 7.83 -15.60
N THR A 174 -17.49 7.73 -14.64
CA THR A 174 -18.24 8.88 -14.09
C THR A 174 -18.17 8.93 -12.56
N ASN A 175 -17.68 7.86 -11.92
CA ASN A 175 -17.48 7.77 -10.49
C ASN A 175 -16.08 7.25 -10.19
N GLU A 176 -15.53 7.77 -9.11
CA GLU A 176 -14.27 7.36 -8.51
C GLU A 176 -14.56 7.05 -7.05
N ILE A 177 -14.14 5.89 -6.57
CA ILE A 177 -14.41 5.42 -5.21
C ILE A 177 -13.05 5.15 -4.58
N MET A 178 -12.64 6.07 -3.71
CA MET A 178 -11.38 5.96 -3.00
C MET A 178 -11.60 5.43 -1.59
N VAL A 179 -10.74 4.52 -1.14
CA VAL A 179 -10.71 4.04 0.26
C VAL A 179 -9.33 4.31 0.82
N TRP A 180 -9.22 5.35 1.64
CA TRP A 180 -7.96 5.84 2.19
C TRP A 180 -7.65 5.08 3.48
N THR A 181 -6.70 4.15 3.40
CA THR A 181 -6.20 3.40 4.57
C THR A 181 -5.20 4.22 5.38
N GLY A 182 -4.67 5.33 4.84
CA GLY A 182 -3.86 6.28 5.59
C GLY A 182 -3.72 7.62 4.88
N ALA A 183 -3.28 8.65 5.61
CA ALA A 183 -2.92 9.96 5.07
C ALA A 183 -1.90 10.66 5.98
N GLN A 184 -0.84 11.22 5.40
CA GLN A 184 0.21 11.95 6.11
C GLN A 184 0.43 13.31 5.45
N GLY A 185 0.35 14.41 6.21
CA GLY A 185 0.79 15.76 5.83
C GLY A 185 0.21 16.42 4.56
N GLY A 186 -0.41 15.66 3.66
CA GLY A 186 -0.84 16.07 2.32
C GLY A 186 -2.25 16.65 2.27
N ASN A 187 -2.74 16.73 1.03
CA ASN A 187 -4.09 17.17 0.71
C ASN A 187 -5.13 16.23 1.30
N GLY A 188 -6.28 16.79 1.64
CA GLY A 188 -7.43 16.00 2.00
C GLY A 188 -8.24 15.54 0.79
N PRO A 189 -9.26 14.70 1.01
CA PRO A 189 -10.12 14.19 -0.05
C PRO A 189 -10.89 15.33 -0.73
N LEU A 190 -11.28 15.09 -1.97
CA LEU A 190 -12.10 16.05 -2.72
C LEU A 190 -13.47 16.25 -2.07
N SER A 191 -13.91 17.51 -2.04
CA SER A 191 -15.12 17.92 -1.32
C SER A 191 -15.87 18.99 -2.10
N TYR A 192 -17.18 18.80 -2.30
CA TYR A 192 -18.07 19.81 -2.88
C TYR A 192 -18.18 21.09 -2.03
N SER A 193 -17.88 21.00 -0.74
CA SER A 193 -17.81 22.18 0.13
C SER A 193 -16.53 23.01 -0.08
N TYR A 194 -15.61 22.53 -0.94
CA TYR A 194 -14.24 23.02 -1.08
C TYR A 194 -13.43 22.99 0.23
N ASN A 195 -14.00 22.40 1.28
CA ASN A 195 -13.36 22.14 2.55
C ASN A 195 -13.16 20.62 2.72
N PRO A 196 -11.92 20.11 2.63
CA PRO A 196 -11.63 18.68 2.70
C PRO A 196 -11.76 18.10 4.12
N TYR A 197 -12.25 18.88 5.09
CA TYR A 197 -12.47 18.46 6.47
C TYR A 197 -13.96 18.30 6.81
N VAL A 198 -14.85 18.59 5.86
CA VAL A 198 -16.30 18.42 6.01
C VAL A 198 -16.73 17.20 5.22
N ALA A 199 -16.83 16.07 5.91
CA ALA A 199 -17.39 14.84 5.35
C ALA A 199 -18.91 14.97 5.18
N ILE A 200 -19.46 14.38 4.12
CA ILE A 200 -20.92 14.29 3.93
C ILE A 200 -21.55 13.29 4.91
N ARG A 201 -20.75 12.34 5.41
CA ARG A 201 -21.11 11.44 6.51
C ARG A 201 -19.89 11.19 7.37
N GLN A 202 -20.00 11.44 8.67
CA GLN A 202 -18.91 11.26 9.60
C GLN A 202 -19.07 9.96 10.36
N ASN A 203 -17.93 9.36 10.71
CA ASN A 203 -17.85 8.28 11.67
C ASN A 203 -18.75 7.08 11.32
N ILE A 204 -18.88 6.74 10.05
CA ILE A 204 -19.73 5.64 9.60
C ILE A 204 -19.06 4.28 9.81
N GLU A 205 -19.89 3.30 10.13
CA GLU A 205 -19.52 1.88 10.10
C GLU A 205 -20.07 1.30 8.80
N VAL A 206 -19.16 0.93 7.89
CA VAL A 206 -19.54 0.24 6.65
C VAL A 206 -19.77 -1.24 6.99
N PRO A 207 -20.97 -1.80 6.76
CA PRO A 207 -21.26 -3.18 7.14
C PRO A 207 -20.23 -4.18 6.59
N GLY A 208 -19.71 -5.03 7.46
CA GLY A 208 -18.69 -6.02 7.09
C GLY A 208 -17.29 -5.45 6.82
N VAL A 209 -17.03 -4.19 7.18
CA VAL A 209 -15.70 -3.57 7.12
C VAL A 209 -15.25 -3.18 8.52
N ARG A 210 -14.00 -3.50 8.85
CA ARG A 210 -13.42 -3.11 10.14
C ARG A 210 -13.15 -1.61 10.22
N GLY A 211 -13.46 -1.04 11.39
CA GLY A 211 -13.14 0.34 11.74
C GLY A 211 -14.16 1.35 11.22
N ARG A 212 -13.94 2.62 11.56
CA ARG A 212 -14.83 3.73 11.21
C ARG A 212 -14.24 4.56 10.08
N TRP A 213 -15.12 5.19 9.31
CA TRP A 213 -14.76 5.92 8.10
C TRP A 213 -15.52 7.24 8.04
N ASP A 214 -14.92 8.26 7.46
CA ASP A 214 -15.62 9.47 7.03
C ASP A 214 -15.81 9.40 5.52
N LEU A 215 -17.01 9.66 5.01
CA LEU A 215 -17.30 9.72 3.57
C LEU A 215 -17.30 11.17 3.10
N TYR A 216 -16.40 11.46 2.16
CA TYR A 216 -16.32 12.73 1.44
C TYR A 216 -16.82 12.55 0.01
N LYS A 217 -17.25 13.65 -0.61
CA LYS A 217 -17.77 13.66 -1.98
C LYS A 217 -17.36 14.95 -2.67
N GLY A 218 -16.76 14.87 -3.85
CA GLY A 218 -16.34 16.04 -4.62
C GLY A 218 -16.21 15.77 -6.13
N PRO A 219 -16.06 16.81 -6.95
CA PRO A 219 -15.91 16.68 -8.40
C PRO A 219 -14.43 16.53 -8.81
N ASN A 220 -14.15 15.74 -9.85
CA ASN A 220 -12.86 15.69 -10.52
C ASN A 220 -13.03 15.47 -12.03
N SER A 221 -12.83 16.52 -12.85
CA SER A 221 -12.77 16.39 -14.32
C SER A 221 -13.89 15.53 -14.97
N GLY A 222 -15.13 15.68 -14.51
CA GLY A 222 -16.29 14.92 -15.02
C GLY A 222 -16.61 13.62 -14.26
N THR A 223 -15.81 13.26 -13.25
CA THR A 223 -16.15 12.21 -12.27
C THR A 223 -16.68 12.81 -10.97
N VAL A 224 -17.51 12.03 -10.28
CA VAL A 224 -17.84 12.24 -8.87
C VAL A 224 -16.96 11.32 -8.03
N VAL A 225 -16.16 11.91 -7.16
CA VAL A 225 -15.23 11.20 -6.28
C VAL A 225 -15.88 10.99 -4.92
N HIS A 226 -15.90 9.74 -4.48
CA HIS A 226 -16.36 9.30 -3.17
C HIS A 226 -15.17 8.77 -2.38
N SER A 227 -14.72 9.50 -1.37
CA SER A 227 -13.54 9.12 -0.59
C SER A 227 -13.94 8.67 0.82
N PHE A 228 -13.74 7.40 1.14
CA PHE A 228 -13.84 6.89 2.50
C PHE A 228 -12.48 7.04 3.18
N VAL A 229 -12.40 7.86 4.22
CA VAL A 229 -11.16 8.08 4.97
C VAL A 229 -11.20 7.38 6.31
N ALA A 230 -10.21 6.53 6.60
CA ALA A 230 -10.11 5.82 7.86
C ALA A 230 -10.01 6.80 9.04
N THR A 231 -10.85 6.63 10.07
CA THR A 231 -10.83 7.48 11.27
C THR A 231 -10.74 6.69 12.57
N ASN A 232 -10.35 7.39 13.65
CA ASN A 232 -10.45 6.90 15.05
C ASN A 232 -11.86 7.07 15.65
N GLY A 233 -12.78 7.68 14.89
CA GLY A 233 -14.16 7.95 15.27
C GLY A 233 -14.40 9.01 16.33
N ARG A 234 -13.42 9.87 16.60
CA ARG A 234 -13.49 10.97 17.58
C ARG A 234 -13.20 12.29 16.90
N GLY A 235 -14.14 13.25 16.90
CA GLY A 235 -13.93 14.60 16.38
C GLY A 235 -14.29 14.78 14.90
N THR A 236 -13.80 15.86 14.27
CA THR A 236 -13.95 16.12 12.81
C THR A 236 -12.63 16.48 12.11
N GLY A 237 -12.48 16.15 10.82
CA GLY A 237 -11.35 16.57 9.99
C GLY A 237 -10.05 15.78 10.19
N LYS A 238 -8.93 16.35 9.70
CA LYS A 238 -7.61 15.70 9.59
C LYS A 238 -7.08 15.12 10.91
N GLN A 239 -7.50 15.68 12.05
CA GLN A 239 -7.06 15.25 13.37
C GLN A 239 -7.53 13.83 13.75
N ASN A 240 -8.55 13.31 13.07
CA ASN A 240 -9.12 11.99 13.40
C ASN A 240 -8.71 10.92 12.41
N TRP A 241 -8.06 11.30 11.31
CA TRP A 241 -7.62 10.35 10.31
C TRP A 241 -6.56 9.45 10.92
N VAL A 242 -6.64 8.15 10.61
CA VAL A 242 -5.72 7.15 11.12
C VAL A 242 -5.09 6.36 10.00
N GLU A 243 -3.90 5.85 10.27
CA GLU A 243 -3.22 4.92 9.39
C GLU A 243 -3.57 3.48 9.76
N ARG A 244 -3.93 2.70 8.74
CA ARG A 244 -4.18 1.26 8.78
C ARG A 244 -3.15 0.60 7.89
N LYS A 245 -1.90 0.61 8.36
CA LYS A 245 -0.72 0.05 7.69
C LYS A 245 -0.84 -1.43 7.38
N GLN A 246 -1.65 -2.15 8.15
CA GLN A 246 -2.02 -3.53 7.88
C GLN A 246 -3.54 -3.58 7.77
N TRP A 247 -4.05 -3.75 6.56
CA TRP A 247 -5.48 -3.76 6.33
C TRP A 247 -5.89 -4.91 5.42
N THR A 248 -6.83 -5.71 5.92
CA THR A 248 -7.54 -6.73 5.15
C THR A 248 -9.03 -6.42 5.21
N GLY A 249 -9.73 -6.57 4.08
CA GLY A 249 -11.15 -6.28 4.00
C GLY A 249 -11.77 -6.75 2.71
N ASN A 250 -13.05 -6.41 2.53
CA ASN A 250 -13.80 -6.67 1.31
C ASN A 250 -14.31 -5.34 0.74
N LEU A 251 -13.69 -4.86 -0.34
CA LEU A 251 -13.98 -3.55 -0.92
C LEU A 251 -15.41 -3.43 -1.45
N VAL A 252 -16.06 -4.55 -1.79
CA VAL A 252 -17.44 -4.56 -2.28
C VAL A 252 -18.41 -3.95 -1.28
N ASN A 253 -18.08 -3.97 0.01
CA ASN A 253 -18.94 -3.41 1.05
C ASN A 253 -19.03 -1.89 0.97
N PHE A 254 -17.97 -1.20 0.53
CA PHE A 254 -18.02 0.25 0.27
C PHE A 254 -18.89 0.55 -0.96
N ILE A 255 -18.77 -0.26 -2.02
CA ILE A 255 -19.60 -0.14 -3.22
C ILE A 255 -21.08 -0.36 -2.86
N LYS A 256 -21.39 -1.42 -2.11
CA LYS A 256 -22.75 -1.72 -1.63
C LYS A 256 -23.28 -0.59 -0.74
N TYR A 257 -22.45 -0.02 0.12
CA TYR A 257 -22.83 1.15 0.91
C TYR A 257 -23.23 2.32 0.01
N LEU A 258 -22.42 2.68 -0.99
CA LEU A 258 -22.76 3.77 -1.92
C LEU A 258 -24.04 3.49 -2.73
N ILE A 259 -24.26 2.23 -3.15
CA ILE A 259 -25.50 1.82 -3.82
C ILE A 259 -26.71 1.99 -2.90
N GLN A 260 -26.60 1.55 -1.64
CA GLN A 260 -27.67 1.70 -0.64
C GLN A 260 -27.98 3.17 -0.35
N GLN A 261 -26.95 4.02 -0.33
CA GLN A 261 -27.11 5.47 -0.17
C GLN A 261 -27.58 6.17 -1.46
N LYS A 262 -27.81 5.44 -2.55
CA LYS A 262 -28.19 5.96 -3.88
C LYS A 262 -27.16 6.93 -4.47
N GLU A 263 -25.90 6.79 -4.07
CA GLU A 263 -24.79 7.59 -4.56
C GLU A 263 -24.27 7.06 -5.91
N ILE A 264 -24.32 5.75 -6.11
CA ILE A 264 -23.90 5.07 -7.36
C ILE A 264 -24.94 4.00 -7.72
N ARG A 265 -25.13 3.73 -9.01
CA ARG A 265 -26.08 2.74 -9.50
C ARG A 265 -25.46 1.35 -9.59
N ALA A 266 -26.23 0.33 -9.25
CA ALA A 266 -25.77 -1.06 -9.28
C ALA A 266 -25.50 -1.61 -10.70
N ASP A 267 -26.09 -1.02 -11.74
CA ASP A 267 -25.91 -1.42 -13.13
C ASP A 267 -24.66 -0.83 -13.80
N TYR A 268 -23.95 0.07 -13.11
CA TYR A 268 -22.67 0.61 -13.56
C TYR A 268 -21.58 -0.47 -13.54
N TRP A 269 -20.54 -0.24 -14.32
CA TRP A 269 -19.40 -1.13 -14.49
C TRP A 269 -18.20 -0.62 -13.72
N LEU A 270 -17.60 -1.48 -12.88
CA LEU A 270 -16.25 -1.31 -12.37
C LEU A 270 -15.27 -1.54 -13.51
N VAL A 271 -14.53 -0.49 -13.88
CA VAL A 271 -13.64 -0.47 -15.06
C VAL A 271 -12.16 -0.39 -14.69
N GLN A 272 -11.82 0.09 -13.48
CA GLN A 272 -10.45 0.05 -12.94
C GLN A 272 -10.48 -0.24 -11.45
N SER A 273 -9.48 -0.98 -10.97
CA SER A 273 -9.24 -1.22 -9.55
C SER A 273 -7.76 -1.07 -9.28
N GLN A 274 -7.40 -0.06 -8.49
CA GLN A 274 -6.03 0.33 -8.21
C GLN A 274 -5.79 0.42 -6.70
N ALA A 275 -4.54 0.24 -6.28
CA ALA A 275 -4.10 0.56 -4.93
C ALA A 275 -2.68 1.14 -4.96
N GLY A 276 -2.47 2.23 -4.23
CA GLY A 276 -1.23 2.99 -4.31
C GLY A 276 -1.18 4.14 -3.31
N THR A 277 -0.39 5.16 -3.66
CA THR A 277 -0.22 6.36 -2.84
C THR A 277 -0.24 7.61 -3.70
N GLU A 278 -1.05 8.62 -3.36
CA GLU A 278 -0.99 9.92 -4.04
C GLU A 278 0.07 10.79 -3.38
N LEU A 279 1.20 10.99 -4.06
CA LEU A 279 2.33 11.70 -3.48
C LEU A 279 2.24 13.18 -3.81
N THR A 280 2.24 14.03 -2.78
CA THR A 280 2.21 15.50 -2.88
C THR A 280 3.61 16.09 -2.71
N TYR A 281 4.35 15.61 -1.70
CA TYR A 281 5.70 16.05 -1.37
C TYR A 281 6.39 15.07 -0.42
N GLY A 282 7.71 15.17 -0.32
CA GLY A 282 8.53 14.42 0.62
C GLY A 282 9.93 14.21 0.04
N GLY A 283 10.98 14.28 0.86
CA GLY A 283 12.36 14.14 0.38
C GLY A 283 12.79 15.42 -0.36
N LYS A 284 13.53 16.30 0.31
CA LYS A 284 13.94 17.59 -0.27
C LYS A 284 15.22 17.41 -1.10
N ASN A 285 15.11 17.68 -2.41
CA ASN A 285 16.17 17.87 -3.41
C ASN A 285 17.06 16.65 -3.73
N PRO A 286 17.17 16.18 -5.00
CA PRO A 286 18.10 15.10 -5.40
C PRO A 286 19.60 15.40 -5.11
N ALA A 287 19.96 16.65 -4.82
CA ALA A 287 21.31 17.03 -4.39
C ALA A 287 21.60 16.84 -2.89
N GLN A 288 20.59 16.48 -2.08
CA GLN A 288 20.76 16.11 -0.67
C GLN A 288 20.23 14.70 -0.50
N SER A 289 20.93 13.86 0.27
CA SER A 289 20.61 12.45 0.52
C SER A 289 19.32 12.26 1.35
N ARG A 290 18.19 12.78 0.85
CA ARG A 290 16.87 12.69 1.46
C ARG A 290 15.92 11.94 0.54
N SER A 291 15.83 10.63 0.68
CA SER A 291 14.88 9.80 -0.05
C SER A 291 13.71 9.39 0.84
N CYS A 292 12.53 9.39 0.25
CA CYS A 292 11.33 8.79 0.81
C CYS A 292 11.06 7.46 0.12
N LYS A 293 10.42 6.55 0.85
CA LYS A 293 9.99 5.27 0.32
C LYS A 293 8.57 4.97 0.78
N PHE A 294 7.73 4.65 -0.19
CA PHE A 294 6.50 3.90 0.03
C PHE A 294 6.80 2.43 -0.25
N ALA A 295 6.58 1.57 0.74
CA ALA A 295 6.88 0.14 0.64
C ALA A 295 5.61 -0.65 0.91
N VAL A 296 5.23 -1.50 -0.04
CA VAL A 296 4.13 -2.44 0.08
C VAL A 296 4.73 -3.82 0.29
N SER A 297 4.58 -4.35 1.51
CA SER A 297 5.11 -5.66 1.87
C SER A 297 4.21 -6.80 1.40
N GLN A 298 2.91 -6.52 1.24
CA GLN A 298 1.94 -7.45 0.67
C GLN A 298 0.75 -6.70 0.09
N PHE A 299 0.42 -7.00 -1.16
CA PHE A 299 -0.82 -6.62 -1.79
C PHE A 299 -1.45 -7.79 -2.54
N ASP A 300 -2.75 -8.01 -2.35
CA ASP A 300 -3.57 -8.89 -3.16
C ASP A 300 -4.99 -8.32 -3.26
N LEU A 301 -5.67 -8.57 -4.37
CA LEU A 301 -7.07 -8.19 -4.62
C LEU A 301 -7.74 -9.24 -5.49
N GLU A 302 -8.75 -9.90 -4.93
CA GLU A 302 -9.58 -10.90 -5.60
C GLU A 302 -10.97 -10.32 -5.87
N VAL A 303 -11.43 -10.35 -7.12
CA VAL A 303 -12.76 -9.86 -7.53
C VAL A 303 -13.57 -10.98 -8.16
N SER A 304 -14.75 -11.29 -7.58
CA SER A 304 -15.72 -12.26 -8.11
C SER A 304 -17.17 -11.83 -7.97
#